data_AF-A0A2H0V4W5-F1
#
_entry.id   AF-A0A2H0V4W5-F1
#
_cell.length_a   1.000
_cell.length_b   1.000
_cell.length_c   1.000
_cell.angle_alpha   90.00
_cell.angle_beta   90.00
_cell.angle_gamma   90.00
#
_symmetry.space_group_name_H-M   'P 1'
#
loop_
_entity.id
_entity.type
_entity.pdbx_description
1 polymer ?
#
loop_
_entity_poly.entity_id
_entity_poly.type
_entity_poly.pdbx_seq_one_letter_code
_entity_poly.pdbx_strand_id
1 'polypeptide(L)'
;MLIQVLWRKRYSLLYFIVALLLFISIMLTPKVISGKIFIFEEEVVQMSLVFMLLLVFVFSTYKLVEELNKIKQELISTYKYIGKLNVKQEGFVDLVKEFHLIPNSRNDYKKLLKNICYRTLGLVHGDWVRIRLVNGSLNTLIEVKSDHDGSDTFNGKHISNKSLMEGLGGEMYYYITSSFGKYGARIFCMANVNLNEEDNSEFFNIYFAFVDVKLSSRLSMFNFLSICIKNRLYL
;
A
#
# COMPACT_ATOMS: atom_id res chain seq x y z
N MET A 1 1.75 20.49 13.36
CA MET A 1 1.44 21.77 12.69
C MET A 1 1.37 22.97 13.66
N LEU A 2 0.51 22.98 14.68
CA LEU A 2 0.36 24.13 15.62
C LEU A 2 1.64 24.50 16.39
N ILE A 3 2.38 23.49 16.87
CA ILE A 3 3.65 23.68 17.58
C ILE A 3 4.69 24.35 16.66
N GLN A 4 4.77 23.99 15.39
CA GLN A 4 5.73 24.55 14.42
C GLN A 4 5.44 26.02 14.11
N VAL A 5 4.16 26.40 13.98
CA VAL A 5 3.76 27.81 13.80
C VAL A 5 4.17 28.65 15.01
N LEU A 6 4.03 28.11 16.22
CA LEU A 6 4.44 28.78 17.45
C LEU A 6 5.95 28.96 17.56
N TRP A 7 6.73 27.95 17.16
CA TRP A 7 8.20 28.03 17.16
C TRP A 7 8.73 29.04 16.14
N ARG A 8 8.19 29.05 14.92
CA ARG A 8 8.57 30.03 13.87
C ARG A 8 8.29 31.47 14.31
N LYS A 9 7.14 31.70 14.98
CA LYS A 9 6.81 33.01 15.56
C LYS A 9 7.78 33.42 16.67
N ARG A 10 8.17 32.50 17.56
CA ARG A 10 9.08 32.80 18.68
C ARG A 10 10.49 33.18 18.23
N TYR A 11 11.08 32.47 17.28
CA TYR A 11 12.42 32.82 16.75
C TYR A 11 12.40 34.08 15.91
N SER A 12 11.35 34.30 15.11
CA SER A 12 11.17 35.56 14.38
C SER A 12 11.07 36.77 15.32
N LEU A 13 10.42 36.60 16.47
CA LEU A 13 10.28 37.65 17.47
C LEU A 13 11.61 37.92 18.20
N LEU A 14 12.35 36.87 18.56
CA LEU A 14 13.72 37.02 19.11
C LEU A 14 14.66 37.73 18.14
N TYR A 15 14.64 37.33 16.86
CA TYR A 15 15.45 37.99 15.83
C TYR A 15 15.10 39.48 15.69
N PHE A 16 13.81 39.80 15.68
CA PHE A 16 13.34 41.19 15.62
C PHE A 16 13.78 42.01 16.84
N ILE A 17 13.69 41.45 18.05
CA ILE A 17 14.15 42.13 19.27
C ILE A 17 15.65 42.41 19.23
N VAL A 18 16.47 41.43 18.84
CA VAL A 18 17.93 41.61 18.78
C VAL A 18 18.32 42.60 17.68
N ALA A 19 17.66 42.56 16.52
CA ALA A 19 17.87 43.52 15.45
C ALA A 19 17.46 44.95 15.86
N LEU A 20 16.36 45.10 16.59
CA LEU A 20 15.91 46.38 17.15
C LEU A 20 16.92 46.93 18.16
N LEU A 21 17.45 46.07 19.05
CA LEU A 21 18.49 46.45 20.01
C LEU A 21 19.76 46.92 19.30
N LEU A 22 20.19 46.23 18.24
CA LEU A 22 21.31 46.67 17.42
C LEU A 22 21.05 48.02 16.75
N PHE A 23 19.87 48.21 16.19
CA PHE A 23 19.48 49.48 15.56
C PHE A 23 19.50 50.65 16.55
N ILE A 24 18.95 50.43 17.75
CA ILE A 24 18.99 51.43 18.84
C ILE A 24 20.44 51.71 19.26
N SER A 25 21.28 50.67 19.36
CA SER A 25 22.69 50.81 19.72
C SER A 25 23.46 51.66 18.69
N ILE A 26 23.27 51.40 17.40
CA ILE A 26 23.87 52.16 16.29
C ILE A 26 23.40 53.62 16.29
N MET A 27 22.11 53.87 16.59
CA MET A 27 21.55 55.22 16.66
C MET A 27 22.05 56.01 17.88
N LEU A 28 22.44 55.34 18.95
CA LEU A 28 22.98 55.96 20.17
C LEU A 28 24.49 56.21 20.10
N THR A 29 25.23 55.51 19.23
CA THR A 29 26.68 55.69 18.98
C THR A 29 27.16 57.14 18.95
N PRO A 30 26.57 58.06 18.14
CA PRO A 30 27.03 59.46 18.10
C PRO A 30 26.84 60.22 19.42
N LYS A 31 25.85 59.83 20.25
CA LYS A 31 25.62 60.43 21.57
C LYS A 31 26.57 59.90 22.64
N VAL A 32 27.07 58.69 22.48
CA VAL A 32 28.06 58.07 23.37
C VAL A 32 29.45 58.61 23.08
N ILE A 33 29.83 58.76 21.80
CA ILE A 33 31.11 59.37 21.41
C ILE A 33 31.23 60.82 21.92
N SER A 34 30.11 61.54 22.04
CA SER A 34 30.07 62.92 22.54
C SER A 34 29.96 63.05 24.08
N GLY A 35 29.81 61.96 24.84
CA GLY A 35 29.62 61.99 26.30
C GLY A 35 30.28 60.85 27.08
N LYS A 36 30.93 61.16 28.23
CA LYS A 36 31.65 60.22 29.11
C LYS A 36 30.76 59.24 29.92
N ILE A 37 29.75 58.63 29.31
CA ILE A 37 28.63 58.03 30.08
C ILE A 37 28.72 56.50 30.23
N PHE A 38 29.59 55.77 29.51
CA PHE A 38 29.62 54.31 29.57
C PHE A 38 30.95 53.68 30.03
N ILE A 39 30.83 52.62 30.84
CA ILE A 39 31.90 51.83 31.46
C ILE A 39 32.40 50.69 30.53
N PHE A 40 31.61 50.33 29.51
CA PHE A 40 31.96 49.31 28.51
C PHE A 40 32.34 49.95 27.18
N GLU A 41 33.35 49.38 26.51
CA GLU A 41 33.69 49.72 25.13
C GLU A 41 32.53 49.34 24.21
N GLU A 42 31.98 50.34 23.54
CA GLU A 42 30.80 50.22 22.67
C GLU A 42 30.97 49.13 21.59
N GLU A 43 32.17 49.03 21.04
CA GLU A 43 32.54 48.03 20.03
C GLU A 43 32.33 46.60 20.54
N VAL A 44 32.64 46.34 21.81
CA VAL A 44 32.48 45.02 22.42
C VAL A 44 30.99 44.65 22.53
N VAL A 45 30.13 45.61 22.88
CA VAL A 45 28.69 45.40 22.98
C VAL A 45 28.08 45.13 21.61
N GLN A 46 28.42 45.94 20.61
CA GLN A 46 27.93 45.76 19.24
C GLN A 46 28.38 44.40 18.66
N MET A 47 29.66 44.05 18.82
CA MET A 47 30.20 42.76 18.39
C MET A 47 29.51 41.58 19.08
N SER A 48 29.20 41.70 20.38
CA SER A 48 28.48 40.64 21.11
C SER A 48 27.04 40.43 20.59
N LEU A 49 26.34 41.51 20.22
CA LEU A 49 24.99 41.45 19.66
C LEU A 49 24.98 40.87 18.24
N VAL A 50 25.94 41.27 17.39
CA VAL A 50 26.11 40.69 16.06
C VAL A 50 26.44 39.19 16.16
N PHE A 51 27.31 38.81 17.09
CA PHE A 51 27.63 37.40 17.33
C PHE A 51 26.41 36.60 17.81
N MET A 52 25.60 37.16 18.72
CA MET A 52 24.32 36.56 19.15
C MET A 52 23.35 36.36 17.97
N LEU A 53 23.21 37.34 17.08
CA LEU A 53 22.39 37.18 15.87
C LEU A 53 22.90 36.05 14.99
N LEU A 54 24.22 35.96 14.81
CA LEU A 54 24.83 34.92 13.98
C LEU A 54 24.56 33.52 14.55
N LEU A 55 24.66 33.35 15.88
CA LEU A 55 24.30 32.09 16.53
C LEU A 55 22.83 31.72 16.36
N VAL A 56 21.92 32.69 16.55
CA VAL A 56 20.48 32.47 16.34
C VAL A 56 20.20 32.08 14.89
N PHE A 57 20.87 32.72 13.93
CA PHE A 57 20.74 32.41 12.51
C PHE A 57 21.24 31.00 12.16
N VAL A 58 22.44 30.62 12.62
CA VAL A 58 23.01 29.28 12.39
C VAL A 58 22.11 28.20 13.01
N PHE A 59 21.62 28.41 14.23
CA PHE A 59 20.73 27.45 14.88
C PHE A 59 19.39 27.33 14.16
N SER A 60 18.82 28.45 13.70
CA SER A 60 17.55 28.46 12.96
C SER A 60 17.68 27.76 11.61
N THR A 61 18.76 28.00 10.89
CA THR A 61 19.02 27.35 9.59
C THR A 61 19.27 25.85 9.75
N TYR A 62 20.04 25.44 10.76
CA TYR A 62 20.25 24.02 11.08
C TYR A 62 18.93 23.29 11.32
N LYS A 63 18.06 23.84 12.17
CA LYS A 63 16.76 23.24 12.49
C LYS A 63 15.84 23.17 11.27
N LEU A 64 15.88 24.18 10.41
CA LEU A 64 15.09 24.21 9.16
C LEU A 64 15.58 23.14 8.17
N VAL A 65 16.89 22.92 8.06
CA VAL A 65 17.46 21.82 7.26
C VAL A 65 17.06 20.46 7.80
N GLU A 66 17.06 20.28 9.11
CA GLU A 66 16.61 19.03 9.75
C GLU A 66 15.14 18.72 9.43
N GLU A 67 14.27 19.73 9.52
CA GLU A 67 12.84 19.60 9.17
C GLU A 67 12.64 19.32 7.68
N LEU A 68 13.38 20.01 6.80
CA LEU A 68 13.35 19.73 5.36
C LEU A 68 13.74 18.28 5.06
N ASN A 69 14.74 17.75 5.75
CA ASN A 69 15.16 16.35 5.59
C ASN A 69 14.07 15.37 6.04
N LYS A 70 13.38 15.67 7.16
CA LYS A 70 12.24 14.86 7.64
C LYS A 70 11.10 14.85 6.62
N ILE A 71 10.69 16.02 6.13
CA ILE A 71 9.63 16.13 5.10
C ILE A 71 10.06 15.42 3.81
N LYS A 72 11.32 15.54 3.40
CA LYS A 72 11.86 14.85 2.22
C LYS A 72 11.80 13.32 2.38
N GLN A 73 12.10 12.79 3.56
CA GLN A 73 11.99 11.35 3.83
C GLN A 73 10.55 10.87 3.78
N GLU A 74 9.62 11.61 4.38
CA GLU A 74 8.18 11.31 4.34
C GLU A 74 7.65 11.33 2.89
N LEU A 75 8.07 12.34 2.11
CA LEU A 75 7.74 12.44 0.69
C LEU A 75 8.27 11.26 -0.12
N ILE A 76 9.52 10.84 0.10
CA ILE A 76 10.11 9.66 -0.56
C ILE A 76 9.34 8.39 -0.19
N SER A 77 8.95 8.24 1.08
CA SER A 77 8.17 7.08 1.53
C SER A 77 6.78 7.04 0.86
N THR A 78 6.14 8.19 0.71
CA THR A 78 4.85 8.34 0.03
C THR A 78 4.97 8.01 -1.46
N TYR A 79 6.02 8.50 -2.14
CA TYR A 79 6.26 8.15 -3.55
C TYR A 79 6.54 6.66 -3.74
N LYS A 80 7.28 6.02 -2.83
CA LYS A 80 7.48 4.56 -2.86
C LYS A 80 6.16 3.80 -2.71
N TYR A 81 5.29 4.25 -1.81
CA TYR A 81 3.97 3.66 -1.62
C TYR A 81 3.09 3.81 -2.88
N ILE A 82 3.03 5.01 -3.46
CA ILE A 82 2.31 5.26 -4.72
C ILE A 82 2.89 4.40 -5.85
N GLY A 83 4.22 4.28 -5.93
CA GLY A 83 4.87 3.40 -6.90
C GLY A 83 4.45 1.93 -6.76
N LYS A 84 4.39 1.41 -5.52
CA LYS A 84 3.87 0.06 -5.25
C LYS A 84 2.41 -0.10 -5.66
N LEU A 85 1.56 0.89 -5.37
CA LEU A 85 0.15 0.87 -5.77
C LEU A 85 -0.01 0.89 -7.30
N ASN A 86 0.79 1.68 -8.03
CA ASN A 86 0.73 1.72 -9.49
C ASN A 86 1.10 0.38 -10.12
N VAL A 87 2.12 -0.31 -9.60
CA VAL A 87 2.48 -1.67 -10.06
C VAL A 87 1.33 -2.65 -9.81
N LYS A 88 0.68 -2.58 -8.63
CA LYS A 88 -0.50 -3.41 -8.32
C LYS A 88 -1.68 -3.10 -9.27
N GLN A 89 -1.90 -1.83 -9.61
CA GLN A 89 -2.95 -1.40 -10.54
C GLN A 89 -2.68 -1.88 -11.98
N GLU A 90 -1.46 -1.78 -12.47
CA GLU A 90 -1.09 -2.27 -13.80
C GLU A 90 -1.24 -3.79 -13.90
N GLY A 91 -0.79 -4.52 -12.86
CA GLY A 91 -1.01 -5.96 -12.75
C GLY A 91 -2.49 -6.35 -12.77
N PHE A 92 -3.35 -5.53 -12.14
CA PHE A 92 -4.79 -5.70 -12.21
C PHE A 92 -5.35 -5.47 -13.62
N VAL A 93 -4.96 -4.39 -14.29
CA VAL A 93 -5.40 -4.09 -15.66
C VAL A 93 -5.03 -5.21 -16.63
N ASP A 94 -3.82 -5.75 -16.54
CA ASP A 94 -3.39 -6.86 -17.40
C ASP A 94 -4.14 -8.16 -17.10
N LEU A 95 -4.51 -8.40 -15.85
CA LEU A 95 -5.42 -9.50 -15.49
C LEU A 95 -6.78 -9.33 -16.13
N VAL A 96 -7.36 -8.12 -16.09
CA VAL A 96 -8.65 -7.84 -16.74
C VAL A 96 -8.58 -8.15 -18.23
N LYS A 97 -7.48 -7.80 -18.91
CA LYS A 97 -7.27 -8.12 -20.33
C LYS A 97 -7.30 -9.63 -20.60
N GLU A 98 -6.73 -10.46 -19.73
CA GLU A 98 -6.77 -11.92 -19.89
C GLU A 98 -8.19 -12.49 -19.83
N PHE A 99 -9.07 -11.90 -19.00
CA PHE A 99 -10.48 -12.29 -18.94
C PHE A 99 -11.28 -11.94 -20.21
N HIS A 100 -10.75 -11.13 -21.13
CA HIS A 100 -11.41 -10.90 -22.43
C HIS A 100 -11.35 -12.13 -23.34
N LEU A 101 -10.36 -13.01 -23.16
CA LEU A 101 -10.23 -14.26 -23.92
C LEU A 101 -11.33 -15.24 -23.45
N ILE A 102 -12.19 -15.68 -24.38
CA ILE A 102 -13.19 -16.71 -24.10
C ILE A 102 -12.49 -18.08 -24.20
N PRO A 103 -12.40 -18.87 -23.12
CA PRO A 103 -11.79 -20.18 -23.18
C PRO A 103 -12.67 -21.14 -23.98
N ASN A 104 -12.09 -21.81 -24.98
CA ASN A 104 -12.82 -22.71 -25.88
C ASN A 104 -12.85 -24.16 -25.38
N SER A 105 -11.95 -24.53 -24.47
CA SER A 105 -11.85 -25.87 -23.90
C SER A 105 -11.66 -25.86 -22.38
N ARG A 106 -11.88 -27.02 -21.74
CA ARG A 106 -11.59 -27.22 -20.31
C ARG A 106 -10.11 -26.98 -19.99
N ASN A 107 -9.21 -27.33 -20.91
CA ASN A 107 -7.78 -27.10 -20.74
C ASN A 107 -7.42 -25.62 -20.83
N ASP A 108 -8.04 -24.87 -21.74
CA ASP A 108 -7.87 -23.41 -21.84
C ASP A 108 -8.35 -22.72 -20.56
N TYR A 109 -9.47 -23.19 -20.00
CA TYR A 109 -9.98 -22.67 -18.74
C TYR A 109 -9.05 -22.97 -17.55
N LYS A 110 -8.50 -24.18 -17.47
CA LYS A 110 -7.47 -24.51 -16.47
C LYS A 110 -6.22 -23.64 -16.62
N LYS A 111 -5.80 -23.37 -17.86
CA LYS A 111 -4.65 -22.50 -18.16
C LYS A 111 -4.93 -21.06 -17.74
N LEU A 112 -6.12 -20.54 -18.04
CA LEU A 112 -6.58 -19.22 -17.59
C LEU A 112 -6.55 -19.13 -16.05
N LEU A 113 -7.16 -20.10 -15.35
CA LEU A 113 -7.13 -20.14 -13.89
C LEU A 113 -5.71 -20.27 -13.31
N LYS A 114 -4.81 -20.99 -13.99
CA LYS A 114 -3.40 -21.10 -13.57
C LYS A 114 -2.68 -19.77 -13.68
N ASN A 115 -2.89 -19.05 -14.78
CA ASN A 115 -2.34 -17.71 -14.97
C ASN A 115 -2.88 -16.72 -13.91
N ILE A 116 -4.18 -16.80 -13.61
CA ILE A 116 -4.81 -16.01 -12.54
C ILE A 116 -4.14 -16.32 -11.19
N CYS A 117 -3.97 -17.59 -10.81
CA CYS A 117 -3.27 -17.97 -9.57
C CYS A 117 -1.85 -17.41 -9.53
N TYR A 118 -1.07 -17.57 -10.60
CA TYR A 118 0.31 -17.11 -10.68
C TYR A 118 0.42 -15.57 -10.54
N ARG A 119 -0.44 -14.83 -11.24
CA ARG A 119 -0.47 -13.37 -11.12
C ARG A 119 -1.00 -12.90 -9.77
N THR A 120 -1.93 -13.63 -9.16
CA THR A 120 -2.42 -13.34 -7.79
C THR A 120 -1.27 -13.47 -6.78
N LEU A 121 -0.41 -14.49 -6.90
CA LEU A 121 0.81 -14.61 -6.09
C LEU A 121 1.77 -13.44 -6.28
N GLY A 122 1.90 -12.92 -7.50
CA GLY A 122 2.72 -11.73 -7.74
C GLY A 122 2.19 -10.46 -7.09
N LEU A 123 0.90 -10.43 -6.71
CA LEU A 123 0.23 -9.26 -6.15
C LEU A 123 0.05 -9.34 -4.62
N VAL A 124 0.05 -10.55 -4.07
CA VAL A 124 -0.27 -10.84 -2.68
C VAL A 124 0.93 -11.56 -2.07
N HIS A 125 1.47 -11.06 -0.96
CA HIS A 125 2.56 -11.71 -0.24
C HIS A 125 2.06 -12.98 0.46
N GLY A 126 1.92 -14.07 -0.30
CA GLY A 126 1.52 -15.37 0.20
C GLY A 126 2.30 -16.49 -0.48
N ASP A 127 2.49 -17.59 0.23
CA ASP A 127 3.32 -18.70 -0.28
C ASP A 127 2.64 -19.47 -1.42
N TRP A 128 1.30 -19.52 -1.38
CA TRP A 128 0.49 -20.27 -2.34
C TRP A 128 -0.89 -19.64 -2.54
N VAL A 129 -1.43 -19.83 -3.74
CA VAL A 129 -2.81 -19.49 -4.13
C VAL A 129 -3.45 -20.72 -4.79
N ARG A 130 -4.70 -21.00 -4.41
CA ARG A 130 -5.50 -22.11 -4.93
C ARG A 130 -6.87 -21.62 -5.35
N ILE A 131 -7.26 -21.89 -6.59
CA ILE A 131 -8.62 -21.70 -7.07
C ILE A 131 -9.28 -23.07 -7.26
N ARG A 132 -10.44 -23.26 -6.62
CA ARG A 132 -11.21 -24.50 -6.68
C ARG A 132 -12.66 -24.22 -7.02
N LEU A 133 -13.19 -24.91 -8.01
CA LEU A 133 -14.60 -24.92 -8.37
C LEU A 133 -15.25 -26.17 -7.77
N VAL A 134 -16.26 -25.98 -6.92
CA VAL A 134 -16.97 -27.05 -6.20
C VAL A 134 -18.46 -26.99 -6.55
N ASN A 135 -19.07 -28.12 -6.86
CA ASN A 135 -20.51 -28.19 -7.12
C ASN A 135 -21.34 -28.35 -5.83
N GLY A 136 -22.66 -28.26 -5.92
CA GLY A 136 -23.57 -28.45 -4.78
C GLY A 136 -23.46 -29.83 -4.10
N SER A 137 -22.96 -30.84 -4.80
CA SER A 137 -22.70 -32.19 -4.26
C SER A 137 -21.32 -32.34 -3.61
N LEU A 138 -20.61 -31.23 -3.34
CA LEU A 138 -19.27 -31.20 -2.77
C LEU A 138 -18.17 -31.82 -3.65
N ASN A 139 -18.42 -32.04 -4.95
CA ASN A 139 -17.42 -32.52 -5.90
C ASN A 139 -16.60 -31.37 -6.46
N THR A 140 -15.28 -31.54 -6.50
CA THR A 140 -14.37 -30.62 -7.18
C THR A 140 -14.47 -30.80 -8.70
N LEU A 141 -14.93 -29.78 -9.41
CA LEU A 141 -15.03 -29.78 -10.86
C LEU A 141 -13.69 -29.41 -11.52
N ILE A 142 -13.02 -28.40 -10.98
CA ILE A 142 -11.69 -27.92 -11.38
C ILE A 142 -10.95 -27.44 -10.14
N GLU A 143 -9.66 -27.73 -10.09
CA GLU A 143 -8.75 -27.16 -9.12
C GLU A 143 -7.46 -26.76 -9.82
N VAL A 144 -6.98 -25.58 -9.49
CA VAL A 144 -5.69 -25.06 -9.93
C VAL A 144 -4.99 -24.44 -8.74
N LYS A 145 -3.68 -24.67 -8.68
CA LYS A 145 -2.82 -24.17 -7.61
C LYS A 145 -1.57 -23.55 -8.21
N SER A 146 -0.99 -22.61 -7.48
CA SER A 146 0.33 -22.05 -7.76
C SER A 146 1.02 -21.72 -6.44
N ASP A 147 2.33 -21.75 -6.46
CA ASP A 147 3.26 -21.40 -5.40
C ASP A 147 4.43 -20.59 -5.98
N HIS A 148 5.17 -19.87 -5.14
CA HIS A 148 6.31 -19.05 -5.61
C HIS A 148 7.46 -19.89 -6.17
N ASP A 149 7.65 -21.11 -5.68
CA ASP A 149 8.71 -22.01 -6.15
C ASP A 149 8.35 -22.74 -7.46
N GLY A 150 7.13 -22.53 -7.99
CA GLY A 150 6.64 -23.23 -9.17
C GLY A 150 6.58 -24.75 -9.01
N SER A 151 6.65 -25.22 -7.77
CA SER A 151 6.74 -26.62 -7.40
C SER A 151 5.33 -27.19 -7.23
N ASP A 152 5.02 -28.30 -7.89
CA ASP A 152 3.75 -28.98 -7.63
C ASP A 152 3.68 -29.59 -6.21
N THR A 153 4.74 -29.46 -5.40
CA THR A 153 4.85 -29.85 -3.99
C THR A 153 4.14 -28.86 -3.06
N PHE A 154 2.84 -28.77 -3.24
CA PHE A 154 1.96 -28.03 -2.35
C PHE A 154 1.93 -28.66 -0.95
N ASN A 155 2.50 -27.96 0.03
CA ASN A 155 2.47 -28.36 1.44
C ASN A 155 1.25 -27.79 2.21
N GLY A 156 0.33 -27.12 1.51
CA GLY A 156 -0.88 -26.63 2.16
C GLY A 156 -1.76 -27.80 2.60
N LYS A 157 -2.23 -27.72 3.84
CA LYS A 157 -3.09 -28.73 4.44
C LYS A 157 -4.30 -29.04 3.54
N HIS A 158 -4.79 -30.27 3.62
CA HIS A 158 -5.90 -30.74 2.82
C HIS A 158 -7.19 -29.98 3.20
N ILE A 159 -7.58 -28.97 2.40
CA ILE A 159 -8.79 -28.19 2.62
C ILE A 159 -9.98 -28.99 2.07
N SER A 160 -10.97 -29.31 2.93
CA SER A 160 -12.16 -30.07 2.51
C SER A 160 -13.17 -29.17 1.80
N ASN A 161 -13.94 -29.74 0.86
CA ASN A 161 -15.01 -29.01 0.20
C ASN A 161 -16.17 -28.70 1.16
N LYS A 162 -16.40 -29.57 2.14
CA LYS A 162 -17.39 -29.35 3.20
C LYS A 162 -17.07 -28.10 4.02
N SER A 163 -15.84 -27.99 4.52
CA SER A 163 -15.40 -26.82 5.30
C SER A 163 -15.48 -25.51 4.49
N LEU A 164 -15.13 -25.53 3.21
CA LEU A 164 -15.28 -24.36 2.33
C LEU A 164 -16.74 -23.94 2.15
N MET A 165 -17.65 -24.91 1.96
CA MET A 165 -19.07 -24.65 1.75
C MET A 165 -19.79 -24.17 3.02
N GLU A 166 -19.36 -24.64 4.19
CA GLU A 166 -19.87 -24.26 5.52
C GLU A 166 -19.31 -22.92 6.02
N GLY A 167 -18.39 -22.30 5.29
CA GLY A 167 -17.83 -21.01 5.67
C GLY A 167 -16.70 -21.10 6.70
N LEU A 168 -16.15 -22.29 6.93
CA LEU A 168 -15.11 -22.53 7.92
C LEU A 168 -13.75 -22.16 7.32
N GLY A 169 -13.35 -20.90 7.54
CA GLY A 169 -11.98 -20.44 7.36
C GLY A 169 -11.09 -21.00 8.45
N GLY A 170 -9.89 -21.46 8.08
CA GLY A 170 -8.88 -21.89 9.06
C GLY A 170 -7.92 -20.74 9.38
N GLU A 171 -7.28 -20.79 10.55
CA GLU A 171 -6.24 -19.82 10.95
C GLU A 171 -5.05 -19.74 9.96
N MET A 172 -4.91 -20.73 9.07
CA MET A 172 -3.80 -20.90 8.12
C MET A 172 -4.10 -20.46 6.68
N TYR A 173 -5.31 -20.00 6.36
CA TYR A 173 -5.61 -19.50 5.02
C TYR A 173 -6.81 -18.56 5.01
N TYR A 174 -6.72 -17.53 4.16
CA TYR A 174 -7.87 -16.71 3.80
C TYR A 174 -8.53 -17.30 2.55
N TYR A 175 -9.84 -17.17 2.45
CA TYR A 175 -10.53 -17.54 1.22
C TYR A 175 -11.67 -16.59 0.91
N ILE A 176 -11.95 -16.45 -0.38
CA ILE A 176 -13.12 -15.75 -0.91
C ILE A 176 -13.89 -16.75 -1.76
N THR A 177 -15.21 -16.66 -1.69
CA THR A 177 -16.11 -17.52 -2.46
C THR A 177 -17.03 -16.69 -3.33
N SER A 178 -17.34 -17.23 -4.51
CA SER A 178 -18.40 -16.69 -5.36
C SER A 178 -19.77 -16.93 -4.75
N SER A 179 -20.74 -16.13 -5.17
CA SER A 179 -22.15 -16.50 -5.00
C SER A 179 -22.43 -17.91 -5.57
N PHE A 180 -23.39 -18.63 -4.97
CA PHE A 180 -23.89 -19.89 -5.54
C PHE A 180 -24.69 -19.53 -6.79
N GLY A 181 -24.03 -19.50 -7.94
CA GLY A 181 -24.63 -19.06 -9.19
C GLY A 181 -25.74 -20.00 -9.67
N LYS A 182 -26.46 -19.60 -10.74
CA LYS A 182 -27.49 -20.40 -11.43
C LYS A 182 -27.04 -21.81 -11.87
N TYR A 183 -25.74 -22.08 -11.83
CA TYR A 183 -25.09 -23.28 -12.36
C TYR A 183 -24.74 -24.35 -11.31
N GLY A 184 -25.17 -24.17 -10.06
CA GLY A 184 -25.02 -25.20 -9.03
C GLY A 184 -23.58 -25.41 -8.55
N ALA A 185 -22.71 -24.42 -8.70
CA ALA A 185 -21.31 -24.47 -8.27
C ALA A 185 -20.83 -23.14 -7.67
N ARG A 186 -19.83 -23.22 -6.78
CA ARG A 186 -19.09 -22.10 -6.19
C ARG A 186 -17.63 -22.18 -6.56
N ILE A 187 -17.05 -21.02 -6.85
CA ILE A 187 -15.61 -20.82 -6.99
C ILE A 187 -15.09 -20.39 -5.62
N PHE A 188 -14.03 -21.03 -5.17
CA PHE A 188 -13.27 -20.68 -3.98
C PHE A 188 -11.88 -20.28 -4.43
N CYS A 189 -11.42 -19.11 -4.01
CA CYS A 189 -9.99 -18.83 -4.01
C CYS A 189 -9.49 -18.81 -2.58
N MET A 190 -8.41 -19.54 -2.35
CA MET A 190 -7.75 -19.68 -1.07
C MET A 190 -6.30 -19.24 -1.22
N ALA A 191 -5.77 -18.55 -0.23
CA ALA A 191 -4.38 -18.16 -0.19
C ALA A 191 -3.87 -18.16 1.25
N ASN A 192 -2.61 -18.57 1.44
CA ASN A 192 -1.91 -18.37 2.70
C ASN A 192 -1.32 -16.97 2.73
N VAL A 193 -2.16 -16.01 3.09
CA VAL A 193 -1.77 -14.59 3.18
C VAL A 193 -1.58 -14.26 4.64
N ASN A 194 -0.47 -13.61 4.97
CA ASN A 194 -0.31 -13.02 6.29
C ASN A 194 -1.23 -11.78 6.38
N LEU A 195 -2.38 -11.93 7.04
CA LEU A 195 -3.42 -10.88 7.16
C LEU A 195 -2.98 -9.70 8.05
N ASN A 196 -1.79 -9.73 8.64
CA ASN A 196 -1.23 -8.59 9.37
C ASN A 196 -0.85 -7.41 8.47
N GLU A 197 -0.78 -7.60 7.14
CA GLU A 197 -0.72 -6.51 6.17
C GLU A 197 -2.15 -6.17 5.70
N GLU A 198 -2.74 -5.12 6.28
CA GLU A 198 -4.10 -4.63 5.99
C GLU A 198 -4.32 -4.46 4.46
N ASP A 199 -3.30 -3.96 3.76
CA ASP A 199 -3.21 -3.79 2.30
C ASP A 199 -3.45 -5.09 1.49
N ASN A 200 -3.10 -6.26 2.03
CA ASN A 200 -3.25 -7.53 1.30
C ASN A 200 -4.69 -8.04 1.35
N SER A 201 -5.39 -7.80 2.46
CA SER A 201 -6.78 -8.25 2.65
C SER A 201 -7.73 -7.47 1.73
N GLU A 202 -7.57 -6.15 1.67
CA GLU A 202 -8.41 -5.27 0.85
C GLU A 202 -8.15 -5.51 -0.65
N PHE A 203 -6.89 -5.66 -1.03
CA PHE A 203 -6.54 -5.98 -2.42
C PHE A 203 -7.06 -7.35 -2.85
N PHE A 204 -6.92 -8.38 -2.00
CA PHE A 204 -7.45 -9.72 -2.29
C PHE A 204 -8.98 -9.71 -2.41
N ASN A 205 -9.68 -8.93 -1.55
CA ASN A 205 -11.13 -8.75 -1.62
C ASN A 205 -11.59 -8.06 -2.92
N ILE A 206 -10.98 -6.93 -3.29
CA ILE A 206 -11.30 -6.21 -4.53
C ILE A 206 -11.00 -7.07 -5.75
N TYR A 207 -9.85 -7.76 -5.73
CA TYR A 207 -9.44 -8.67 -6.79
C TYR A 207 -10.46 -9.77 -7.02
N PHE A 208 -10.87 -10.48 -5.96
CA PHE A 208 -11.82 -11.58 -6.08
C PHE A 208 -13.25 -11.15 -6.36
N ALA A 209 -13.68 -9.99 -5.86
CA ALA A 209 -14.98 -9.44 -6.24
C ALA A 209 -15.04 -9.20 -7.76
N PHE A 210 -13.96 -8.70 -8.38
CA PHE A 210 -13.89 -8.51 -9.82
C PHE A 210 -13.86 -9.83 -10.60
N VAL A 211 -13.04 -10.78 -10.13
CA VAL A 211 -12.95 -12.14 -10.68
C VAL A 211 -14.32 -12.81 -10.62
N ASP A 212 -15.03 -12.75 -9.49
CA ASP A 212 -16.38 -13.29 -9.33
C ASP A 212 -17.39 -12.64 -10.27
N VAL A 213 -17.45 -11.31 -10.36
CA VAL A 213 -18.37 -10.60 -11.26
C VAL A 213 -18.13 -10.98 -12.73
N LYS A 214 -16.86 -11.07 -13.17
CA LYS A 214 -16.52 -11.45 -14.56
C LYS A 214 -16.71 -12.93 -14.83
N LEU A 215 -16.39 -13.81 -13.90
CA LEU A 215 -16.62 -15.25 -14.04
C LEU A 215 -18.10 -15.57 -14.00
N SER A 216 -18.88 -14.99 -13.08
CA SER A 216 -20.33 -15.17 -12.99
C SER A 216 -21.06 -14.66 -14.24
N SER A 217 -20.70 -13.46 -14.74
CA SER A 217 -21.27 -12.91 -15.98
C SER A 217 -20.86 -13.70 -17.24
N ARG A 218 -19.65 -14.27 -17.32
CA ARG A 218 -19.25 -15.10 -18.48
C ARG A 218 -19.68 -16.56 -18.39
N LEU A 219 -19.78 -17.13 -17.19
CA LEU A 219 -20.49 -18.39 -16.94
C LEU A 219 -21.95 -18.25 -17.39
N SER A 220 -22.54 -17.05 -17.26
CA SER A 220 -23.88 -16.75 -17.76
C SER A 220 -24.01 -16.72 -19.29
N MET A 221 -22.91 -16.55 -20.03
CA MET A 221 -22.92 -16.15 -21.43
C MET A 221 -22.31 -17.20 -22.40
N PHE A 222 -22.48 -18.50 -22.13
CA PHE A 222 -22.22 -19.67 -23.01
C PHE A 222 -21.07 -20.61 -22.59
N ASN A 223 -21.33 -21.90 -22.85
CA ASN A 223 -20.42 -23.02 -23.07
C ASN A 223 -19.73 -23.73 -21.89
N PHE A 224 -19.49 -23.13 -20.72
CA PHE A 224 -18.71 -23.88 -19.72
C PHE A 224 -19.44 -25.10 -19.14
N LEU A 225 -20.74 -24.97 -18.80
CA LEU A 225 -21.56 -26.13 -18.43
C LEU A 225 -21.84 -27.05 -19.61
N SER A 226 -22.03 -26.52 -20.82
CA SER A 226 -22.21 -27.34 -22.03
C SER A 226 -20.97 -28.19 -22.32
N ILE A 227 -19.76 -27.67 -22.08
CA ILE A 227 -18.47 -28.38 -22.23
C ILE A 227 -18.26 -29.39 -21.09
N CYS A 228 -18.66 -29.07 -19.86
CA CYS A 228 -18.60 -30.02 -18.74
C CYS A 228 -19.67 -31.13 -18.84
N ILE A 229 -20.86 -30.82 -19.33
CA ILE A 229 -21.98 -31.77 -19.54
C ILE A 229 -21.75 -32.61 -20.80
N LYS A 230 -21.27 -32.03 -21.91
CA LYS A 230 -20.94 -32.81 -23.12
C LYS A 230 -19.78 -33.78 -22.92
N ASN A 231 -18.84 -33.49 -22.02
CA ASN A 231 -17.67 -34.35 -21.78
C ASN A 231 -17.78 -35.28 -20.56
N ARG A 232 -18.93 -35.32 -19.86
CA ARG A 232 -19.24 -36.34 -18.82
C ARG A 232 -20.76 -36.37 -18.54
N LEU A 233 -21.51 -37.08 -19.38
CA LEU A 233 -22.70 -37.81 -18.96
C LEU A 233 -22.27 -39.27 -18.79
N TYR A 234 -21.77 -39.60 -17.59
CA TYR A 234 -21.85 -40.90 -16.92
C TYR A 234 -21.13 -40.74 -15.57
N LEU A 235 -21.91 -40.32 -14.57
CA LEU A 235 -22.13 -41.02 -13.30
C LEU A 235 -23.37 -40.39 -12.66
#